data_AF-A0A1T5BAX9-F1
#
_entry.id   AF-A0A1T5BAX9-F1
#
_cell.length_a   1.000
_cell.length_b   1.000
_cell.length_c   1.000
_cell.angle_alpha   90.00
_cell.angle_beta   90.00
_cell.angle_gamma   90.00
#
_symmetry.space_group_name_H-M   'P 1'
#
loop_
_entity.id
_entity.type
_entity.pdbx_description
1 polymer ?
#
loop_
_entity_poly.entity_id
_entity_poly.type
_entity_poly.pdbx_seq_one_letter_code
_entity_poly.pdbx_strand_id
1 'polypeptide(L)' 'MFTVYVLYSPAYDKIYIGFTSDLESRLKSHNELAKKGWTIRFRPWEL' A
#
# COMPACT_ATOMS: atom_id res chain seq x y z
N MET A 1 -16.59 4.64 7.49
CA MET A 1 -15.57 5.70 7.71
C MET A 1 -14.53 5.56 6.63
N PHE A 2 -14.02 6.65 6.07
CA PHE A 2 -12.91 6.62 5.10
C PHE A 2 -11.67 7.20 5.77
N THR A 3 -10.52 6.59 5.51
CA THR A 3 -9.22 6.99 6.07
C THR A 3 -8.26 7.27 4.92
N VAL A 4 -7.53 8.39 5.02
CA VAL A 4 -6.38 8.70 4.17
C VAL A 4 -5.14 8.15 4.85
N TYR A 5 -4.25 7.51 4.09
CA TYR A 5 -3.07 6.84 4.60
C TYR A 5 -1.85 7.09 3.70
N VAL A 6 -0.67 6.89 4.28
CA VAL A 6 0.60 6.82 3.57
C VAL A 6 1.15 5.42 3.80
N LEU A 7 1.66 4.78 2.75
CA LEU A 7 2.49 3.58 2.88
C LEU A 7 3.93 3.95 2.55
N TYR A 8 4.87 3.46 3.32
CA TYR A 8 6.29 3.60 3.09
C TYR A 8 6.91 2.26 2.66
N SER A 9 7.79 2.32 1.67
CA SER A 9 8.59 1.20 1.22
C SER A 9 10.03 1.37 1.69
N PRO A 10 10.46 0.74 2.79
CA PRO A 10 11.81 0.90 3.33
C PRO A 10 12.88 0.36 2.37
N ALA A 11 12.54 -0.63 1.54
CA ALA A 11 13.46 -1.22 0.58
C ALA A 11 13.80 -0.30 -0.61
N TYR A 12 12.92 0.66 -0.93
CA TYR A 12 13.05 1.51 -2.13
C TYR A 12 13.02 3.01 -1.83
N ASP A 13 12.83 3.38 -0.56
CA ASP A 13 12.64 4.76 -0.10
C ASP A 13 11.57 5.47 -0.95
N LYS A 14 10.35 4.91 -0.92
CA LYS A 14 9.19 5.40 -1.67
C LYS A 14 7.98 5.51 -0.76
N ILE A 15 7.14 6.51 -1.05
CA ILE A 15 5.82 6.65 -0.42
C ILE A 15 4.70 6.41 -1.43
N TYR A 16 3.58 5.89 -0.93
CA TYR A 16 2.32 5.81 -1.67
C TYR A 16 1.21 6.40 -0.80
N ILE A 17 0.48 7.38 -1.33
CA ILE A 17 -0.62 8.03 -0.61
C ILE A 17 -1.93 7.52 -1.20
N GLY A 18 -2.86 7.12 -0.34
CA GLY A 18 -4.16 6.60 -0.76
C GLY A 18 -5.25 6.86 0.26
N PHE A 19 -6.46 6.44 -0.08
CA PHE A 19 -7.58 6.41 0.86
C PHE A 19 -8.41 5.13 0.66
N THR A 20 -9.09 4.72 1.72
CA THR A 20 -9.91 3.50 1.74
C THR A 20 -10.93 3.54 2.88
N SER A 21 -12.00 2.77 2.76
CA SER A 21 -12.91 2.47 3.87
C SER A 21 -12.50 1.24 4.68
N ASP A 22 -11.56 0.45 4.16
CA ASP A 22 -11.01 -0.75 4.79
C ASP A 22 -9.49 -0.76 4.59
N LEU A 23 -8.75 -0.53 5.68
CA LEU A 23 -7.30 -0.37 5.68
C LEU A 23 -6.57 -1.71 5.65
N GLU A 24 -7.11 -2.73 6.31
CA GLU A 24 -6.50 -4.06 6.37
C GLU A 24 -6.53 -4.74 5.00
N SER A 25 -7.70 -4.77 4.36
CA SER A 25 -7.85 -5.31 3.01
C SER A 25 -6.98 -4.55 2.01
N ARG A 26 -6.82 -3.24 2.21
CA ARG A 26 -5.98 -2.40 1.36
C ARG A 26 -4.49 -2.73 1.52
N LEU A 27 -4.00 -2.93 2.75
CA LEU A 27 -2.62 -3.31 3.00
C LEU A 27 -2.29 -4.69 2.40
N LYS A 28 -3.19 -5.67 2.56
CA LYS A 28 -3.10 -6.99 1.90
C LYS A 28 -3.08 -6.88 0.38
N SER A 29 -3.88 -5.98 -0.20
CA SER A 29 -3.85 -5.73 -1.65
C SER A 29 -2.49 -5.22 -2.13
N HIS A 30 -1.91 -4.23 -1.43
CA HIS A 30 -0.61 -3.67 -1.77
C HIS A 30 0.53 -4.67 -1.65
N ASN A 31 0.53 -5.53 -0.62
CA ASN A 31 1.64 -6.44 -0.33
C ASN A 31 1.50 -7.84 -0.94
N GLU A 32 0.30 -8.36 -1.11
CA GLU A 32 0.09 -9.78 -1.43
C GLU A 32 -0.81 -9.98 -2.65
N LEU A 33 -2.01 -9.38 -2.65
CA LEU A 33 -3.08 -9.80 -3.58
C LEU A 33 -2.96 -9.17 -4.98
N ALA A 34 -2.41 -7.96 -5.10
CA ALA A 34 -2.29 -7.32 -6.40
C ALA A 34 -1.31 -8.07 -7.30
N LYS A 35 -1.72 -8.30 -8.56
CA LYS A 35 -0.90 -8.95 -9.62
C LYS A 35 -0.46 -8.00 -10.73
N LYS A 36 -1.03 -6.79 -10.77
CA LYS A 36 -0.65 -5.69 -11.68
C LYS A 36 -0.67 -4.34 -10.97
N GLY A 37 0.14 -3.39 -11.44
CA GLY A 37 0.17 -2.01 -10.93
C GLY A 37 1.54 -1.59 -10.42
N TRP A 38 1.70 -0.28 -10.17
CA TRP A 38 2.96 0.34 -9.77
C TRP A 38 3.45 -0.13 -8.40
N THR A 39 2.55 -0.24 -7.43
CA THR A 39 2.89 -0.56 -6.03
C THR A 39 3.48 -1.96 -5.84
N ILE A 40 3.20 -2.90 -6.74
CA ILE A 40 3.76 -4.27 -6.66
C ILE A 40 5.29 -4.27 -6.73
N ARG A 41 5.86 -3.33 -7.49
CA ARG A 41 7.31 -3.24 -7.72
C ARG A 41 8.10 -2.76 -6.51
N PHE A 42 7.43 -2.21 -5.50
CA PHE A 42 8.07 -1.58 -4.33
C PHE A 42 7.55 -2.16 -3.01
N ARG A 43 7.18 -3.44 -3.01
CA ARG A 43 6.93 -4.19 -1.78
C ARG A 43 8.27 -4.43 -1.03
N PRO A 44 8.26 -4.59 0.31
CA PRO A 44 7.12 -4.51 1.20
C PRO A 44 6.69 -3.05 1.46
N TRP A 45 5.40 -2.86 1.69
CA TRP A 45 4.79 -1.61 2.12
C TRP A 45 4.40 -1.70 3.60
N GLU A 46 4.77 -0.67 4.35
CA GLU A 46 4.45 -0.47 5.76
C GLU A 46 3.54 0.75 5.90
N LEU A 47 2.57 0.70 6.82
CA LEU A 47 1.64 1.80 7.09
C LEU A 47 2.28 2.84 8.02
#